data_AF-A0A2V6W4P4-F1
#
_entry.id   AF-A0A2V6W4P4-F1
#
_cell.length_a   1.000
_cell.length_b   1.000
_cell.length_c   1.000
_cell.angle_alpha   90.00
_cell.angle_beta   90.00
_cell.angle_gamma   90.00
#
_symmetry.space_group_name_H-M   'P 1'
#
loop_
_entity.id
_entity.type
_entity.pdbx_description
1 polymer ?
#
loop_
_entity_poly.entity_id
_entity_poly.type
_entity_poly.pdbx_seq_one_letter_code
_entity_poly.pdbx_strand_id
1 'polypeptide(L)'
;MIAGASTIQFMKQYEEAGLKGKIPLIAGGPAVDEALLPSMGDEAIGVISPLIYSGALDTPANRRFAREYRAKFGKMPSYFAETNYTSGRWINEAVRSLAGNVEDREKMLAALRKVEIPDAPRGPVKLDGYGNPIQNVYFRKVERNREGELQNTVIVTIPAVSQFWKYNPEEFLKQPVYSRDVPPCRYC
;
A
#
# COMPACT_ATOMS: atom_id res chain seq x y z
N MET A 1 -8.45 -2.60 12.98
CA MET A 1 -8.31 -1.80 11.74
C MET A 1 -9.63 -1.09 11.52
N ILE A 2 -9.63 0.24 11.38
CA ILE A 2 -10.82 1.01 10.99
C ILE A 2 -10.78 1.12 9.46
N ALA A 3 -11.85 0.75 8.78
CA ALA A 3 -11.93 0.73 7.31
C ALA A 3 -13.34 1.06 6.82
N GLY A 4 -13.43 1.57 5.59
CA GLY A 4 -14.70 1.93 4.97
C GLY A 4 -15.42 3.07 5.71
N ALA A 5 -16.74 3.00 5.80
CA ALA A 5 -17.57 4.07 6.38
C ALA A 5 -17.21 4.42 7.82
N SER A 6 -16.75 3.43 8.61
CA SER A 6 -16.32 3.64 10.00
C SER A 6 -15.16 4.62 10.12
N THR A 7 -14.28 4.71 9.11
CA THR A 7 -13.17 5.67 9.13
C THR A 7 -13.65 7.09 8.97
N ILE A 8 -14.60 7.35 8.08
CA ILE A 8 -15.13 8.70 7.85
C ILE A 8 -15.73 9.24 9.15
N GLN A 9 -16.51 8.39 9.84
CA GLN A 9 -17.10 8.77 11.12
C GLN A 9 -16.05 9.01 12.21
N PHE A 10 -15.02 8.15 12.28
CA PHE A 10 -13.93 8.31 13.23
C PHE A 10 -13.18 9.64 13.04
N MET A 11 -12.87 10.02 11.80
CA MET A 11 -12.15 11.28 11.52
C MET A 11 -12.98 12.50 11.94
N LYS A 12 -14.29 12.49 11.67
CA LYS A 12 -15.20 13.55 12.12
C LYS A 12 -15.23 13.65 13.65
N GLN A 13 -15.41 12.53 14.34
CA GLN A 13 -15.43 12.50 15.81
C GLN A 13 -14.09 12.92 16.42
N TYR A 14 -12.98 12.58 15.76
CA TYR A 14 -11.65 12.99 16.17
C TYR A 14 -11.46 14.52 16.14
N GLU A 15 -12.00 15.18 15.11
CA GLU A 15 -12.02 16.65 15.02
C GLU A 15 -13.04 17.27 15.98
N GLU A 16 -14.27 16.74 16.06
CA GLU A 16 -15.34 17.21 16.97
C GLU A 16 -14.94 17.12 18.45
N ALA A 17 -14.16 16.10 18.81
CA ALA A 17 -13.58 15.96 20.15
C ALA A 17 -12.44 16.96 20.43
N GLY A 18 -12.07 17.80 19.46
CA GLY A 18 -11.03 18.81 19.58
C GLY A 18 -9.62 18.22 19.74
N LEU A 19 -9.40 16.98 19.25
CA LEU A 19 -8.11 16.28 19.32
C LEU A 19 -7.21 16.65 18.13
N LYS A 20 -7.81 16.96 16.98
CA LYS A 20 -7.08 17.42 15.79
C LYS A 20 -6.28 18.68 16.12
N GLY A 21 -4.99 18.67 15.77
CA GLY A 21 -4.03 19.74 16.08
C GLY A 21 -3.42 19.67 17.49
N LYS A 22 -3.97 18.85 18.40
CA LYS A 22 -3.39 18.61 19.74
C LYS A 22 -2.67 17.27 19.81
N ILE A 23 -3.28 16.24 19.22
CA ILE A 23 -2.73 14.91 19.10
C ILE A 23 -2.46 14.67 17.60
N PRO A 24 -1.33 14.07 17.21
CA PRO A 24 -1.15 13.59 15.84
C PRO A 24 -1.89 12.26 15.62
N LEU A 25 -2.59 12.13 14.49
CA LEU A 25 -3.26 10.88 14.13
C LEU A 25 -2.43 10.10 13.11
N ILE A 26 -1.98 8.91 13.53
CA ILE A 26 -1.43 7.89 12.63
C ILE A 26 -2.51 6.82 12.43
N ALA A 27 -2.93 6.63 11.19
CA ALA A 27 -3.94 5.64 10.83
C ALA A 27 -3.34 4.53 9.95
N GLY A 28 -4.00 3.37 9.92
CA GLY A 28 -3.67 2.35 8.92
C GLY A 28 -3.93 2.87 7.50
N GLY A 29 -3.07 2.55 6.55
CA GLY A 29 -3.18 3.01 5.15
C GLY A 29 -4.59 3.02 4.55
N PRO A 30 -5.37 1.92 4.63
CA PRO A 30 -6.72 1.85 4.05
C PRO A 30 -7.71 2.86 4.65
N ALA A 31 -7.42 3.43 5.81
CA ALA A 31 -8.28 4.41 6.46
C ALA A 31 -8.45 5.67 5.58
N VAL A 32 -7.37 6.11 4.93
CA VAL A 32 -7.35 7.32 4.09
C VAL A 32 -7.01 6.98 2.64
N ASP A 33 -7.44 5.82 2.16
CA ASP A 33 -7.22 5.38 0.77
C ASP A 33 -7.86 6.35 -0.24
N GLU A 34 -7.27 6.46 -1.44
CA GLU A 34 -7.75 7.35 -2.51
C GLU A 34 -9.21 7.08 -2.92
N ALA A 35 -9.76 5.87 -2.69
CA ALA A 35 -11.18 5.62 -2.92
C ALA A 35 -12.11 6.24 -1.88
N LEU A 36 -11.60 6.57 -0.68
CA LEU A 36 -12.36 7.15 0.44
C LEU A 36 -12.16 8.66 0.57
N LEU A 37 -10.99 9.19 0.20
CA LEU A 37 -10.67 10.61 0.30
C LEU A 37 -11.75 11.55 -0.28
N PRO A 38 -12.42 11.25 -1.41
CA PRO A 38 -13.49 12.11 -1.93
C PRO A 38 -14.72 12.24 -1.00
N SER A 39 -14.88 11.33 -0.04
CA SER A 39 -15.96 11.36 0.95
C SER A 39 -15.52 11.93 2.30
N MET A 40 -14.30 12.43 2.41
CA MET A 40 -13.74 13.09 3.59
C MET A 40 -13.64 14.60 3.36
N GLY A 41 -13.73 15.36 4.44
CA GLY A 41 -13.45 16.79 4.47
C GLY A 41 -12.10 17.12 5.10
N ASP A 42 -12.00 18.34 5.64
CA ASP A 42 -10.78 18.83 6.28
C ASP A 42 -10.36 17.98 7.48
N GLU A 43 -11.27 17.23 8.11
CA GLU A 43 -10.99 16.33 9.23
C GLU A 43 -9.84 15.35 8.95
N ALA A 44 -9.64 14.96 7.69
CA ALA A 44 -8.59 14.04 7.27
C ALA A 44 -7.23 14.71 7.05
N ILE A 45 -7.18 16.04 6.87
CA ILE A 45 -5.93 16.75 6.57
C ILE A 45 -4.92 16.56 7.71
N GLY A 46 -3.70 16.21 7.34
CA GLY A 46 -2.59 15.98 8.27
C GLY A 46 -2.53 14.57 8.85
N VAL A 47 -3.52 13.70 8.59
CA VAL A 47 -3.44 12.28 8.96
C VAL A 47 -2.25 11.65 8.26
N ILE A 48 -1.45 10.92 9.03
CA ILE A 48 -0.29 10.18 8.52
C ILE A 48 -0.66 8.70 8.41
N SER A 49 -0.31 8.06 7.30
CA SER A 49 -0.53 6.62 7.12
C SER A 49 0.60 5.94 6.36
N PRO A 50 1.07 4.75 6.80
CA PRO A 50 1.94 3.90 6.00
C PRO A 50 1.10 3.02 5.07
N LEU A 51 1.46 2.96 3.79
CA LEU A 51 0.85 2.04 2.81
C LEU A 51 1.81 1.76 1.64
N ILE A 52 1.50 0.78 0.82
CA ILE A 52 2.32 0.37 -0.33
C ILE A 52 2.12 1.22 -1.60
N TYR A 53 1.07 2.04 -1.70
CA TYR A 53 0.76 2.79 -2.91
C TYR A 53 0.05 4.12 -2.67
N SER A 54 0.38 5.14 -3.47
CA SER A 54 -0.36 6.41 -3.54
C SER A 54 -0.64 6.74 -4.98
N GLY A 55 -1.83 7.26 -5.23
CA GLY A 55 -2.15 7.94 -6.49
C GLY A 55 -1.20 9.12 -6.77
N ALA A 56 -0.62 9.74 -5.73
CA ALA A 56 0.25 10.91 -5.84
C ALA A 56 1.75 10.60 -6.07
N LEU A 57 2.13 9.33 -6.28
CA LEU A 57 3.54 8.98 -6.56
C LEU A 57 4.03 9.66 -7.84
N ASP A 58 5.14 10.39 -7.77
CA ASP A 58 5.69 11.12 -8.92
C ASP A 58 6.69 10.29 -9.74
N THR A 59 6.25 9.11 -10.19
CA THR A 59 7.03 8.24 -11.09
C THR A 59 6.41 8.21 -12.48
N PRO A 60 7.18 7.99 -13.56
CA PRO A 60 6.62 7.87 -14.91
C PRO A 60 5.53 6.78 -15.01
N ALA A 61 5.76 5.62 -14.38
CA ALA A 61 4.81 4.52 -14.34
C ALA A 61 3.50 4.91 -13.65
N ASN A 62 3.59 5.55 -12.48
CA ASN A 62 2.39 5.98 -11.76
C ASN A 62 1.64 7.10 -12.49
N ARG A 63 2.35 8.13 -13.00
CA ARG A 63 1.70 9.22 -13.76
C ARG A 63 0.93 8.68 -14.96
N ARG A 64 1.49 7.68 -15.67
CA ARG A 64 0.79 6.99 -16.76
C ARG A 64 -0.45 6.26 -16.26
N PHE A 65 -0.29 5.41 -15.24
CA PHE A 65 -1.38 4.61 -14.68
C PHE A 65 -2.51 5.49 -14.12
N ALA A 66 -2.20 6.48 -13.29
CA ALA A 66 -3.17 7.39 -12.69
C ALA A 66 -3.94 8.20 -13.74
N ARG A 67 -3.25 8.69 -14.79
CA ARG A 67 -3.90 9.38 -15.91
C ARG A 67 -4.86 8.46 -16.66
N GLU A 68 -4.42 7.27 -17.03
CA GLU A 68 -5.26 6.29 -17.76
C GLU A 68 -6.46 5.83 -16.91
N TYR A 69 -6.22 5.60 -15.62
CA TYR A 69 -7.27 5.21 -14.67
C TYR A 69 -8.30 6.33 -14.50
N ARG A 70 -7.85 7.58 -14.30
CA ARG A 70 -8.75 8.74 -14.17
C ARG A 70 -9.54 9.01 -15.44
N ALA A 71 -8.93 8.86 -16.61
CA ALA A 71 -9.63 8.98 -17.89
C ALA A 71 -10.74 7.91 -18.05
N LYS A 72 -10.52 6.69 -17.55
CA LYS A 72 -11.48 5.58 -17.67
C LYS A 72 -12.57 5.59 -16.60
N PHE A 73 -12.25 6.00 -15.37
CA PHE A 73 -13.10 5.82 -14.20
C PHE A 73 -13.47 7.11 -13.48
N GLY A 74 -12.98 8.27 -13.93
CA GLY A 74 -13.30 9.58 -13.36
C GLY A 74 -12.74 9.85 -11.96
N LYS A 75 -11.82 9.01 -11.46
CA LYS A 75 -11.24 9.13 -10.11
C LYS A 75 -9.79 8.69 -10.06
N MET A 76 -9.07 9.08 -9.01
CA MET A 76 -7.72 8.58 -8.76
C MET A 76 -7.73 7.07 -8.44
N PRO A 77 -6.71 6.30 -8.86
CA PRO A 77 -6.59 4.91 -8.48
C PRO A 77 -6.28 4.78 -6.97
N SER A 78 -6.93 3.82 -6.33
CA SER A 78 -6.63 3.37 -4.97
C SER A 78 -5.50 2.35 -4.94
N TYR A 79 -5.01 2.02 -3.74
CA TYR A 79 -4.07 0.90 -3.60
C TYR A 79 -4.68 -0.41 -4.09
N PHE A 80 -5.99 -0.61 -3.93
CA PHE A 80 -6.67 -1.80 -4.46
C PHE A 80 -6.63 -1.86 -5.98
N ALA A 81 -6.85 -0.72 -6.66
CA ALA A 81 -6.78 -0.66 -8.11
C ALA A 81 -5.37 -0.96 -8.61
N GLU A 82 -4.36 -0.36 -7.95
CA GLU A 82 -2.96 -0.60 -8.29
C GLU A 82 -2.55 -2.06 -8.05
N THR A 83 -2.87 -2.63 -6.89
CA THR A 83 -2.42 -3.99 -6.54
C THR A 83 -3.02 -5.03 -7.48
N ASN A 84 -4.29 -4.85 -7.88
CA ASN A 84 -4.91 -5.72 -8.89
C ASN A 84 -4.31 -5.54 -10.29
N TYR A 85 -4.01 -4.30 -10.70
CA TYR A 85 -3.32 -4.03 -11.96
C TYR A 85 -1.94 -4.71 -12.00
N THR A 86 -1.15 -4.54 -10.94
CA THR A 86 0.17 -5.13 -10.82
C THR A 86 0.10 -6.66 -10.74
N SER A 87 -0.89 -7.23 -10.06
CA SER A 87 -1.11 -8.69 -10.02
C SER A 87 -1.48 -9.27 -11.38
N GLY A 88 -2.32 -8.57 -12.15
CA GLY A 88 -2.63 -8.96 -13.53
C GLY A 88 -1.38 -8.94 -14.43
N ARG A 89 -0.57 -7.89 -14.31
CA ARG A 89 0.73 -7.81 -15.01
C ARG A 89 1.66 -8.94 -14.57
N TRP A 90 1.69 -9.28 -13.28
CA TRP A 90 2.50 -10.35 -12.72
C TRP A 90 2.23 -11.70 -13.38
N ILE A 91 0.95 -12.07 -13.47
CA ILE A 91 0.53 -13.30 -14.13
C ILE A 91 0.92 -13.26 -15.61
N ASN A 92 0.67 -12.13 -16.29
CA ASN A 92 1.01 -11.97 -17.69
C ASN A 92 2.50 -12.13 -17.98
N GLU A 93 3.40 -11.55 -17.16
CA GLU A 93 4.85 -11.73 -17.34
C GLU A 93 5.28 -13.20 -17.15
N ALA A 94 4.69 -13.91 -16.17
CA ALA A 94 4.93 -15.34 -16.00
C ALA A 94 4.50 -16.15 -17.24
N VAL A 95 3.29 -15.92 -17.76
CA VAL A 95 2.78 -16.57 -18.98
C VAL A 95 3.69 -16.29 -20.18
N ARG A 96 4.14 -15.04 -20.34
CA ARG A 96 5.06 -14.65 -21.42
C ARG A 96 6.40 -15.37 -21.33
N SER A 97 6.95 -15.53 -20.12
CA SER A 97 8.22 -16.25 -19.91
C SER A 97 8.15 -17.72 -20.32
N LEU A 98 6.95 -18.30 -20.35
CA LEU A 98 6.67 -19.67 -20.77
C LEU A 98 6.19 -19.78 -22.22
N ALA A 99 6.20 -18.68 -22.98
CA ALA A 99 5.63 -18.61 -24.33
C ALA A 99 4.19 -19.16 -24.40
N GLY A 100 3.41 -18.98 -23.32
CA GLY A 100 2.02 -19.46 -23.22
C GLY A 100 1.85 -20.91 -22.75
N ASN A 101 2.94 -21.67 -22.50
CA ASN A 101 2.84 -23.04 -22.00
C ASN A 101 2.53 -23.07 -20.48
N VAL A 102 1.25 -22.86 -20.14
CA VAL A 102 0.78 -22.67 -18.76
C VAL A 102 0.23 -23.94 -18.10
N GLU A 103 -0.02 -24.99 -18.87
CA GLU A 103 -0.59 -26.26 -18.37
C GLU A 103 0.39 -27.04 -17.47
N ASP A 104 1.69 -26.79 -17.64
CA ASP A 104 2.72 -27.29 -16.74
C ASP A 104 2.71 -26.48 -15.44
N ARG A 105 1.96 -26.98 -14.44
CA ARG A 105 1.79 -26.34 -13.14
C ARG A 105 3.11 -26.03 -12.44
N GLU A 106 4.10 -26.92 -12.51
CA GLU A 106 5.38 -26.73 -11.85
C GLU A 106 6.16 -25.61 -12.52
N LYS A 107 6.21 -25.59 -13.86
CA LYS A 107 6.81 -24.48 -14.61
C LYS A 107 6.08 -23.17 -14.40
N MET A 108 4.75 -23.18 -14.33
CA MET A 108 3.96 -21.97 -14.07
C MET A 108 4.23 -21.39 -12.68
N LEU A 109 4.26 -22.23 -11.64
CA LEU A 109 4.60 -21.79 -10.27
C LEU A 109 6.05 -21.28 -10.18
N ALA A 110 6.99 -21.96 -10.85
CA ALA A 110 8.38 -21.51 -10.93
C ALA A 110 8.51 -20.17 -11.67
N ALA A 111 7.75 -19.95 -12.75
CA ALA A 111 7.72 -18.69 -13.47
C ALA A 111 7.15 -17.57 -12.60
N LEU A 112 6.00 -17.79 -11.95
CA LEU A 112 5.36 -16.81 -11.04
C LEU A 112 6.30 -16.35 -9.92
N ARG A 113 7.10 -17.27 -9.36
CA ARG A 113 8.08 -16.95 -8.31
C ARG A 113 9.27 -16.12 -8.78
N LYS A 114 9.58 -16.16 -10.09
CA LYS A 114 10.71 -15.46 -10.71
C LYS A 114 10.35 -14.09 -11.27
N VAL A 115 9.06 -13.75 -11.34
CA VAL A 115 8.64 -12.43 -11.85
C VAL A 115 9.17 -11.33 -10.93
N GLU A 116 9.74 -10.30 -11.56
CA GLU A 116 10.06 -9.03 -10.93
C GLU A 116 9.49 -7.92 -11.80
N ILE A 117 8.83 -6.93 -11.17
CA ILE A 117 8.27 -5.78 -11.86
C ILE A 117 8.96 -4.53 -11.33
N PRO A 118 10.03 -4.02 -11.99
CA PRO A 118 10.79 -2.88 -11.50
C PRO A 118 10.04 -1.54 -11.60
N ASP A 119 9.05 -1.46 -12.49
CA ASP A 119 8.33 -0.25 -12.87
C ASP A 119 6.80 -0.38 -12.64
N ALA A 120 6.37 -1.12 -11.62
CA ALA A 120 4.94 -1.09 -11.24
C ALA A 120 4.54 0.33 -10.80
N PRO A 121 3.26 0.73 -10.89
CA PRO A 121 2.83 2.06 -10.47
C PRO A 121 3.20 2.38 -9.01
N ARG A 122 3.22 1.38 -8.13
CA ARG A 122 3.71 1.50 -6.75
C ARG A 122 5.23 1.49 -6.56
N GLY A 123 6.00 1.46 -7.62
CA GLY A 123 7.44 1.20 -7.58
C GLY A 123 7.79 -0.30 -7.66
N PRO A 124 9.08 -0.64 -7.56
CA PRO A 124 9.55 -2.00 -7.80
C PRO A 124 8.94 -3.01 -6.83
N VAL A 125 8.58 -4.17 -7.35
CA VAL A 125 8.13 -5.33 -6.56
C VAL A 125 8.75 -6.62 -7.10
N LYS A 126 9.19 -7.47 -6.18
CA LYS A 126 9.58 -8.87 -6.41
C LYS A 126 9.14 -9.75 -5.24
N LEU A 127 9.36 -11.07 -5.29
CA LEU A 127 9.16 -11.94 -4.14
C LEU A 127 10.47 -12.24 -3.42
N ASP A 128 10.40 -12.46 -2.11
CA ASP A 128 11.46 -13.05 -1.32
C ASP A 128 11.53 -14.58 -1.51
N GLY A 129 12.51 -15.22 -0.87
CA GLY A 129 12.70 -16.68 -0.91
C GLY A 129 11.53 -17.50 -0.34
N TYR A 130 10.58 -16.85 0.33
CA TYR A 130 9.39 -17.48 0.92
C TYR A 130 8.11 -17.19 0.13
N GLY A 131 8.23 -16.47 -1.00
CA GLY A 131 7.09 -16.12 -1.85
C GLY A 131 6.29 -14.90 -1.37
N ASN A 132 6.83 -14.09 -0.46
CA ASN A 132 6.19 -12.86 -0.01
C ASN A 132 6.76 -11.63 -0.75
N PRO A 133 5.94 -10.59 -0.98
CA PRO A 133 6.40 -9.43 -1.73
C PRO A 133 7.45 -8.61 -0.97
N ILE A 134 8.51 -8.23 -1.69
CA ILE A 134 9.45 -7.18 -1.35
C ILE A 134 9.05 -5.94 -2.15
N GLN A 135 8.70 -4.86 -1.47
CA GLN A 135 8.15 -3.65 -2.09
C GLN A 135 8.39 -2.43 -1.23
N ASN A 136 8.25 -1.24 -1.82
CA ASN A 136 8.34 -0.01 -1.05
C ASN A 136 7.14 0.15 -0.10
N VAL A 137 7.39 0.71 1.08
CA VAL A 137 6.35 1.24 1.96
C VAL A 137 6.53 2.74 2.03
N TYR A 138 5.42 3.46 1.88
CA TYR A 138 5.40 4.92 1.85
C TYR A 138 4.65 5.42 3.07
N PHE A 139 5.27 6.33 3.81
CA PHE A 139 4.56 7.17 4.75
C PHE A 139 3.97 8.34 3.98
N ARG A 140 2.67 8.52 4.17
CA ARG A 140 1.84 9.48 3.46
C ARG A 140 1.25 10.44 4.45
N LYS A 141 1.00 11.66 4.00
CA LYS A 141 0.23 12.67 4.72
C LYS A 141 -0.91 13.14 3.83
N VAL A 142 -2.12 13.18 4.38
CA VAL A 142 -3.28 13.72 3.68
C VAL A 142 -3.13 15.24 3.56
N GLU A 143 -3.16 15.75 2.32
CA GLU A 143 -3.03 17.16 1.98
C GLU A 143 -3.94 17.51 0.81
N ARG A 144 -4.19 18.81 0.56
CA ARG A 144 -4.88 19.26 -0.66
C ARG A 144 -3.91 19.37 -1.82
N ASN A 145 -4.28 18.84 -2.98
CA ASN A 145 -3.56 19.07 -4.23
C ASN A 145 -3.87 20.47 -4.80
N ARG A 146 -3.29 20.79 -5.96
CA ARG A 146 -3.45 22.10 -6.61
C ARG A 146 -4.89 22.35 -7.09
N GLU A 147 -5.61 21.27 -7.36
CA GLU A 147 -7.00 21.25 -7.79
C GLU A 147 -7.98 21.31 -6.59
N GLY A 148 -7.47 21.33 -5.35
CA GLY A 148 -8.26 21.39 -4.12
C GLY A 148 -8.77 20.03 -3.63
N GLU A 149 -8.44 18.93 -4.30
CA GLU A 149 -8.80 17.56 -3.89
C GLU A 149 -7.88 17.06 -2.77
N LEU A 150 -8.38 16.23 -1.87
CA LEU A 150 -7.54 15.53 -0.89
C LEU A 150 -6.70 14.46 -1.60
N GLN A 151 -5.42 14.40 -1.26
CA GLN A 151 -4.48 13.40 -1.74
C GLN A 151 -3.56 12.93 -0.61
N ASN A 152 -2.95 11.75 -0.79
CA ASN A 152 -1.89 11.26 0.08
C ASN A 152 -0.51 11.66 -0.45
N THR A 153 0.00 12.82 -0.03
CA THR A 153 1.38 13.23 -0.37
C THR A 153 2.37 12.29 0.31
N VAL A 154 3.32 11.73 -0.45
CA VAL A 154 4.39 10.89 0.11
C VAL A 154 5.40 11.78 0.83
N ILE A 155 5.62 11.51 2.12
CA ILE A 155 6.60 12.23 2.95
C ILE A 155 7.89 11.43 3.16
N VAL A 156 7.80 10.10 3.20
CA VAL A 156 8.96 9.20 3.35
C VAL A 156 8.71 7.92 2.55
N THR A 157 9.76 7.41 1.90
CA THR A 157 9.78 6.08 1.28
C THR A 157 10.76 5.19 2.03
N ILE A 158 10.28 4.03 2.48
CA ILE A 158 11.13 2.94 2.95
C ILE A 158 11.22 1.92 1.82
N PRO A 159 12.38 1.80 1.15
CA PRO A 159 12.50 0.93 -0.02
C PRO A 159 12.60 -0.54 0.37
N ALA A 160 12.18 -1.42 -0.54
CA ALA A 160 12.44 -2.86 -0.50
C ALA A 160 12.12 -3.54 0.85
N VAL A 161 10.95 -3.23 1.43
CA VAL A 161 10.47 -3.85 2.66
C VAL A 161 10.00 -5.28 2.36
N SER A 162 10.62 -6.25 3.02
CA SER A 162 10.19 -7.65 3.06
C SER A 162 9.33 -7.92 4.31
N GLN A 163 8.73 -9.12 4.40
CA GLN A 163 8.02 -9.57 5.60
C GLN A 163 8.89 -9.56 6.87
N PHE A 164 10.21 -9.66 6.74
CA PHE A 164 11.16 -9.66 7.85
C PHE A 164 11.79 -8.28 8.11
N TRP A 165 11.50 -7.28 7.26
CA TRP A 165 12.10 -5.94 7.33
C TRP A 165 13.63 -5.98 7.47
N LYS A 166 14.17 -5.65 8.65
CA LYS A 166 15.62 -5.65 8.96
C LYS A 166 16.07 -6.87 9.76
N TYR A 167 15.16 -7.78 10.11
CA TYR A 167 15.45 -8.95 10.94
C TYR A 167 15.99 -10.10 10.11
N ASN A 168 16.85 -10.92 10.73
CA ASN A 168 17.29 -12.18 10.13
C ASN A 168 16.09 -13.14 10.01
N PRO A 169 15.77 -13.68 8.82
CA PRO A 169 14.60 -14.55 8.63
C PRO A 169 14.60 -15.80 9.52
N GLU A 170 15.73 -16.48 9.68
CA GLU A 170 15.81 -17.72 10.47
C GLU A 170 15.61 -17.44 11.95
N GLU A 171 16.14 -16.34 12.46
CA GLU A 171 15.93 -15.93 13.85
C GLU A 171 14.50 -15.44 14.09
N PHE A 172 13.94 -14.67 13.15
CA PHE A 172 12.58 -14.17 13.24
C PHE A 172 11.56 -15.31 13.27
N LEU A 173 11.72 -16.31 12.41
CA LEU A 173 10.80 -17.47 12.34
C LEU A 173 10.88 -18.40 13.55
N LYS A 174 11.94 -18.29 14.37
CA LYS A 174 12.03 -19.00 15.67
C LYS A 174 11.25 -18.31 16.78
N GLN A 175 10.88 -17.04 16.61
CA GLN A 175 10.13 -16.30 17.63
C GLN A 175 8.70 -16.85 17.74
N PRO A 176 8.07 -16.80 18.92
CA PRO A 176 6.68 -17.21 19.06
C PRO A 176 5.79 -16.26 18.25
N VAL A 177 4.66 -16.77 17.77
CA VAL A 177 3.63 -15.92 17.16
C VAL A 177 3.20 -14.85 18.15
N TYR A 178 2.99 -13.63 17.64
CA TYR A 178 2.45 -12.54 18.44
C TYR A 178 1.22 -12.99 19.23
N SER A 179 1.25 -12.75 20.53
CA SER A 179 0.16 -13.04 21.45
C SER A 179 0.05 -11.91 22.47
N ARG A 180 -0.92 -11.98 23.38
CA ARG A 180 -0.99 -11.01 24.48
C ARG A 180 0.29 -10.97 25.32
N ASP A 181 0.97 -12.11 25.41
CA ASP A 181 2.12 -12.30 26.27
C ASP A 181 3.45 -12.23 25.49
N VAL A 182 3.40 -12.12 24.15
CA VAL A 182 4.57 -12.12 23.26
C VAL A 182 4.47 -11.06 22.16
N PRO A 183 5.43 -10.12 22.06
CA PRO A 183 6.48 -9.86 23.04
C PRO A 183 5.86 -9.31 24.34
N PRO A 184 6.48 -9.59 25.51
CA PRO A 184 5.96 -9.08 26.77
C PRO A 184 5.93 -7.56 26.73
N CYS A 185 4.78 -7.02 27.13
CA CYS A 185 4.59 -5.59 27.19
C CYS A 185 5.52 -5.01 28.27
N ARG A 186 6.47 -4.17 27.84
CA ARG A 186 7.53 -3.61 28.71
C ARG A 186 7.08 -2.40 29.54
N TYR A 187 5.93 -1.81 29.21
CA TYR A 187 5.46 -0.53 29.77
C TYR A 187 3.97 -0.53 30.14
N CYS A 188 3.41 -1.72 30.29
CA CYS A 188 2.29 -1.95 31.19
C CYS A 188 2.90 -2.34 32.56
#